data_AF-A0A5K1FA55-F1
#
_entry.id   AF-A0A5K1FA55-F1
#
_cell.length_a   1.000
_cell.length_b   1.000
_cell.length_c   1.000
_cell.angle_alpha   90.00
_cell.angle_beta   90.00
_cell.angle_gamma   90.00
#
_symmetry.space_group_name_H-M   'P 1'
#
loop_
_entity.id
_entity.type
_entity.pdbx_description
1 polymer ?
#
loop_
_entity_poly.entity_id
_entity_poly.type
_entity_poly.pdbx_seq_one_letter_code
_entity_poly.pdbx_strand_id
1 'polypeptide(L)' 'DGMTWLVNGMNQSLALVLADAGYDVWIANTRGTRWSRGHISLDPAQR' A
#
# COMPACT_ATOMS: atom_id res chain seq x y z
N ASP A 1 2.97 5.46 2.01
CA ASP A 1 3.02 4.04 1.59
C ASP A 1 1.59 3.54 1.46
N GLY A 2 1.34 2.45 0.73
CA GLY A 2 -0.02 1.89 0.61
C GLY A 2 -0.64 1.59 1.96
N MET A 3 0.18 1.12 2.92
CA MET A 3 -0.22 0.89 4.31
C MET A 3 -0.86 2.08 5.00
N THR A 4 -0.51 3.33 4.64
CA THR A 4 -1.06 4.55 5.24
C THR A 4 -2.59 4.62 5.12
N TRP A 5 -3.15 4.01 4.08
CA TRP A 5 -4.59 3.96 3.84
C TRP A 5 -5.35 3.04 4.79
N LEU A 6 -4.63 2.17 5.51
CA LEU A 6 -5.16 1.10 6.37
C LEU A 6 -4.73 1.23 7.84
N VAL A 7 -4.04 2.33 8.22
CA VAL A 7 -3.48 2.49 9.59
C VAL A 7 -4.55 2.65 10.65
N ASN A 8 -5.70 3.23 10.30
CA ASN A 8 -6.78 3.48 11.23
C ASN A 8 -7.70 2.26 11.37
N GLY A 9 -8.55 2.27 12.42
CA GLY A 9 -9.61 1.26 12.58
C GLY A 9 -10.59 1.24 11.41
N MET A 10 -11.40 0.19 11.31
CA MET A 10 -12.27 -0.11 10.15
C MET A 10 -13.08 1.11 9.65
N ASN A 11 -13.70 1.87 10.55
CA ASN A 11 -14.56 3.00 10.19
C ASN A 11 -13.82 4.32 9.90
N GLN A 12 -12.48 4.32 9.99
CA GLN A 12 -11.61 5.50 9.81
C GLN A 12 -10.51 5.25 8.78
N SER A 13 -10.39 4.02 8.30
CA SER A 13 -9.54 3.63 7.20
C SER A 13 -10.23 4.02 5.90
N LEU A 14 -9.66 4.98 5.17
CA LEU A 14 -10.27 5.49 3.94
C LEU A 14 -10.47 4.38 2.90
N ALA A 15 -9.54 3.43 2.80
CA ALA A 15 -9.68 2.29 1.90
C ALA A 15 -10.88 1.39 2.25
N LEU A 16 -11.12 1.16 3.55
CA LEU A 16 -12.23 0.32 4.00
C LEU A 16 -13.57 1.05 3.87
N VAL A 17 -13.62 2.34 4.21
CA VAL A 17 -14.81 3.17 4.03
C VAL A 17 -15.25 3.21 2.56
N LEU A 18 -14.30 3.31 1.61
CA LEU A 18 -14.60 3.28 0.18
C LEU A 18 -15.07 1.89 -0.29
N ALA A 19 -14.48 0.81 0.23
CA ALA A 19 -14.91 -0.54 -0.09
C ALA A 19 -16.35 -0.81 0.41
N ASP A 20 -16.68 -0.41 1.64
CA ASP A 20 -18.03 -0.52 2.20
C ASP A 20 -19.07 0.31 1.42
N ALA A 21 -18.63 1.40 0.78
CA ALA A 21 -19.45 2.23 -0.10
C ALA A 21 -19.60 1.66 -1.53
N GLY A 22 -19.02 0.48 -1.82
CA GLY A 22 -19.18 -0.23 -3.08
C GLY A 22 -18.20 0.17 -4.19
N TYR A 23 -17.08 0.83 -3.85
CA TYR A 23 -16.03 1.15 -4.81
C TYR A 23 -15.01 0.01 -4.95
N ASP A 24 -14.49 -0.19 -6.15
CA ASP A 24 -13.30 -1.03 -6.38
C ASP A 24 -12.04 -0.28 -5.93
N VAL A 25 -11.47 -0.69 -4.80
CA VAL A 25 -10.34 0.00 -4.18
C VAL A 25 -9.02 -0.65 -4.58
N TRP A 26 -8.12 0.16 -5.15
CA TRP A 26 -6.75 -0.24 -5.47
C TRP A 26 -5.76 0.57 -4.63
N ILE A 27 -4.82 -0.11 -3.97
CA ILE A 27 -3.81 0.53 -3.12
C ILE A 27 -2.42 0.30 -3.72
N ALA A 28 -1.77 1.38 -4.11
CA ALA A 28 -0.42 1.34 -4.68
C ALA A 28 0.66 1.43 -3.60
N ASN A 29 1.74 0.68 -3.81
CA ASN A 29 2.98 0.80 -3.04
C ASN A 29 4.06 1.47 -3.91
N THR A 30 4.72 2.49 -3.37
CA THR A 30 5.79 3.19 -4.08
C THR A 30 7.08 2.38 -4.05
N ARG A 31 7.93 2.49 -5.09
CA ARG A 31 9.26 1.84 -5.12
C ARG A 31 10.06 2.13 -3.84
N GLY A 32 10.76 1.12 -3.35
CA GLY A 32 11.63 1.20 -2.16
C GLY A 32 10.93 0.97 -0.82
N THR A 33 9.60 0.97 -0.76
CA THR A 33 8.87 0.55 0.45
C THR A 33 9.04 -0.96 0.65
N ARG A 34 8.78 -1.47 1.85
CA ARG A 34 8.92 -2.90 2.20
C ARG A 34 8.27 -3.83 1.17
N TRP A 35 7.14 -3.41 0.60
CA TRP A 35 6.31 -4.19 -0.32
C TRP A 35 6.63 -3.96 -1.80
N SER A 36 7.62 -3.15 -2.13
CA SER A 36 7.96 -2.79 -3.52
C SER A 36 9.46 -2.51 -3.69
N ARG A 37 10.29 -3.46 -3.24
CA ARG A 37 11.77 -3.40 -3.37
C ARG A 37 12.33 -4.22 -4.55
N GLY A 38 11.48 -4.84 -5.37
CA GLY A 38 11.93 -5.60 -6.54
C GLY A 38 12.49 -4.68 -7.63
N HIS A 39 13.66 -5.03 -8.16
CA HIS A 39 14.26 -4.37 -9.32
C HIS A 39 14.93 -5.40 -10.21
N ILE A 40 14.92 -5.19 -11.54
CA ILE A 40 15.42 -6.16 -12.52
C ILE A 40 16.94 -6.39 -12.47
N SER A 41 17.69 -5.39 -11.97
CA SER A 41 19.16 -5.39 -12.01
C SER A 41 19.84 -4.95 -10.71
N LEU A 42 19.07 -4.55 -9.70
CA LEU A 42 19.62 -3.99 -8.46
C LEU A 42 19.07 -4.78 -7.27
N ASP A 43 19.96 -5.28 -6.41
CA ASP A 43 19.57 -5.88 -5.14
C ASP A 43 19.58 -4.81 -4.03
N PRO A 44 18.44 -4.52 -3.40
CA PRO A 44 18.35 -3.53 -2.33
C PRO A 44 19.04 -3.95 -1.01
N ALA A 45 19.54 -5.19 -0.88
CA ALA A 45 20.34 -5.66 0.25
C ALA A 45 21.86 -5.57 -0.01
N GLN A 46 22.28 -5.32 -1.25
CA GLN A 46 23.69 -5.15 -1.64
C GLN A 46 24.19 -3.71 -1.46
N ARG A 47 23.49 -2.89 -0.67
CA ARG A 47 23.86 -1.51 -0.33
C ARG A 47 24.25 -1.38 1.12
#